data_AF-A0A828PKG7-F1
#
_entry.id   AF-A0A828PKG7-F1
#
_cell.length_a   1.000
_cell.length_b   1.000
_cell.length_c   1.000
_cell.angle_alpha   90.00
_cell.angle_beta   90.00
_cell.angle_gamma   90.00
#
_symmetry.space_group_name_H-M   'P 1'
#
loop_
_entity.id
_entity.type
_entity.pdbx_description
1 polymer ?
#
loop_
_entity_poly.entity_id
_entity_poly.type
_entity_poly.pdbx_seq_one_letter_code
_entity_poly.pdbx_strand_id
1 'polypeptide(L)'
;MENEIELKIMLKAENVEALADWFTQQNVLAQATDILGNTYFDTPEQFFAQSKMGLRVRNHNQKYEMTLKIKGEIVDGLHIRPEYNLPLASYQPDFKRLNSHFNLQIPQAEQIAQQLSPTFSTDFTRRKWLIGLNQSQIEVALDQGMIKNGFGEEAICELELELKSGSLTDILALLKQIPRQDGMWFSNLSKAQRGYLVGQAVKFKQQISKAIESSSGEALLQQLADYIRTVEQDLEVLDCFNQLAGLQLNSWTEAKQYLTSKAYFEENLAKIEQRLAKN
;
A
#
# COMPACT_ATOMS: atom_id res chain seq x y z
N MET A 1 14.43 -1.67 14.29
CA MET A 1 13.01 -1.30 14.08
C MET A 1 13.01 0.06 13.49
N GLU A 2 12.48 0.18 12.29
CA GLU A 2 12.20 1.46 11.64
C GLU A 2 10.67 1.62 11.61
N ASN A 3 10.19 2.83 11.88
CA ASN A 3 8.78 3.16 11.67
C ASN A 3 8.69 3.90 10.34
N GLU A 4 8.16 3.24 9.33
CA GLU A 4 7.88 3.91 8.06
C GLU A 4 6.55 4.67 8.22
N ILE A 5 6.58 5.98 7.94
CA ILE A 5 5.38 6.80 7.79
C ILE A 5 5.17 7.04 6.31
N GLU A 6 4.20 6.34 5.73
CA GLU A 6 3.91 6.40 4.29
C GLU A 6 2.47 6.82 3.98
N LEU A 7 2.31 7.58 2.89
CA LEU A 7 1.03 7.78 2.23
C LEU A 7 1.07 7.16 0.83
N LYS A 8 -0.03 6.51 0.42
CA LYS A 8 -0.13 5.81 -0.86
C LYS A 8 -1.22 6.40 -1.75
N ILE A 9 -0.84 6.72 -3.00
CA ILE A 9 -1.73 7.17 -4.05
C ILE A 9 -1.62 6.19 -5.21
N MET A 10 -2.75 5.60 -5.59
CA MET A 10 -2.86 4.79 -6.80
C MET A 10 -3.06 5.70 -8.00
N LEU A 11 -2.52 5.30 -9.15
CA LEU A 11 -2.55 6.08 -10.38
C LEU A 11 -2.96 5.23 -11.58
N LYS A 12 -3.71 5.82 -12.52
CA LYS A 12 -3.77 5.32 -13.89
C LYS A 12 -2.43 5.59 -14.60
N ALA A 13 -2.08 4.70 -15.53
CA ALA A 13 -0.83 4.78 -16.28
C ALA A 13 -0.67 6.09 -17.07
N GLU A 14 -1.78 6.70 -17.51
CA GLU A 14 -1.78 8.00 -18.22
C GLU A 14 -1.24 9.18 -17.40
N ASN A 15 -1.29 9.10 -16.07
CA ASN A 15 -0.81 10.17 -15.18
C ASN A 15 0.68 10.08 -14.84
N VAL A 16 1.32 8.97 -15.17
CA VAL A 16 2.66 8.60 -14.69
C VAL A 16 3.71 9.61 -15.14
N GLU A 17 3.83 9.86 -16.44
CA GLU A 17 4.92 10.71 -16.95
C GLU A 17 4.73 12.17 -16.54
N ALA A 18 3.50 12.69 -16.56
CA ALA A 18 3.21 14.05 -16.10
C ALA A 18 3.60 14.26 -14.63
N LEU A 19 3.38 13.26 -13.76
CA LEU A 19 3.78 13.32 -12.35
C LEU A 19 5.29 13.17 -12.18
N ALA A 20 5.92 12.24 -12.90
CA ALA A 20 7.38 12.07 -12.86
C ALA A 20 8.14 13.32 -13.32
N ASP A 21 7.68 13.97 -14.40
CA ASP A 21 8.21 15.22 -14.89
C ASP A 21 8.06 16.33 -13.85
N TRP A 22 6.90 16.41 -13.20
CA TRP A 22 6.66 17.39 -12.14
C TRP A 22 7.57 17.18 -10.93
N PHE A 23 7.76 15.94 -10.45
CA PHE A 23 8.65 15.63 -9.32
C PHE A 23 10.11 15.98 -9.63
N THR A 24 10.55 15.78 -10.88
CA THR A 24 11.91 16.12 -11.32
C THR A 24 12.19 17.63 -11.29
N GLN A 25 11.13 18.46 -11.33
CA GLN A 25 11.24 19.93 -11.24
C GLN A 25 11.22 20.47 -9.80
N GLN A 26 11.06 19.61 -8.79
CA GLN A 26 11.07 20.02 -7.38
C GLN A 26 12.50 20.17 -6.85
N ASN A 27 12.64 20.55 -5.58
CA ASN A 27 13.94 20.56 -4.90
C ASN A 27 14.42 19.12 -4.61
N VAL A 28 14.97 18.47 -5.63
CA VAL A 28 15.45 17.08 -5.58
C VAL A 28 16.86 17.03 -4.99
N LEU A 29 16.98 16.40 -3.82
CA LEU A 29 18.24 16.16 -3.12
C LEU A 29 18.96 14.90 -3.63
N ALA A 30 18.19 13.89 -4.05
CA ALA A 30 18.70 12.67 -4.66
C ALA A 30 17.63 12.05 -5.57
N GLN A 31 18.07 11.31 -6.59
CA GLN A 31 17.19 10.59 -7.51
C GLN A 31 17.80 9.24 -7.84
N ALA A 32 16.96 8.21 -7.93
CA ALA A 32 17.39 6.85 -8.31
C ALA A 32 16.27 6.09 -9.02
N THR A 33 16.64 5.06 -9.76
CA THR A 33 15.71 4.09 -10.32
C THR A 33 16.20 2.70 -9.96
N ASP A 34 15.35 1.93 -9.28
CA ASP A 34 15.65 0.55 -8.87
C ASP A 34 14.72 -0.43 -9.59
N ILE A 35 15.24 -1.60 -9.96
CA ILE A 35 14.43 -2.74 -10.39
C ILE A 35 14.35 -3.69 -9.20
N LEU A 36 13.14 -3.87 -8.67
CA LEU A 36 12.90 -4.57 -7.42
C LEU A 36 12.07 -5.82 -7.67
N GLY A 37 12.66 -6.99 -7.40
CA GLY A 37 11.95 -8.26 -7.34
C GLY A 37 11.66 -8.64 -5.90
N ASN A 38 10.43 -9.01 -5.57
CA ASN A 38 10.06 -9.39 -4.21
C ASN A 38 9.26 -10.69 -4.26
N THR A 39 9.60 -11.63 -3.38
CA THR A 39 8.81 -12.83 -3.14
C THR A 39 8.27 -12.77 -1.72
N TYR A 40 6.94 -12.89 -1.58
CA TYR A 40 6.29 -12.97 -0.28
C TYR A 40 6.13 -14.42 0.12
N PHE A 41 6.37 -14.70 1.40
CA PHE A 41 6.32 -16.04 1.98
C PHE A 41 5.28 -16.09 3.09
N ASP A 42 4.55 -17.19 3.14
CA ASP A 42 3.62 -17.47 4.23
C ASP A 42 3.47 -18.99 4.44
N THR A 43 2.81 -19.36 5.54
CA THR A 43 2.40 -20.74 5.78
C THR A 43 1.12 -21.05 4.99
N PRO A 44 0.76 -22.34 4.82
CA PRO A 44 -0.52 -22.72 4.18
C PRO A 44 -1.75 -22.06 4.84
N GLU A 45 -1.70 -21.85 6.16
CA GLU A 45 -2.74 -21.20 6.95
C GLU A 45 -2.70 -19.66 6.83
N GLN A 46 -1.73 -19.09 6.13
CA GLN A 46 -1.54 -17.65 5.96
C GLN A 46 -1.30 -16.93 7.29
N PHE A 47 -0.42 -17.48 8.13
CA PHE A 47 -0.08 -16.95 9.45
C PHE A 47 0.23 -15.44 9.43
N PHE A 48 1.07 -14.98 8.50
CA PHE A 48 1.43 -13.57 8.43
C PHE A 48 0.24 -12.71 8.02
N ALA A 49 -0.51 -13.12 7.00
CA ALA A 49 -1.69 -12.38 6.56
C ALA A 49 -2.75 -12.24 7.66
N GLN A 50 -3.06 -13.33 8.37
CA GLN A 50 -4.02 -13.35 9.48
C GLN A 50 -3.57 -12.42 10.62
N SER A 51 -2.27 -12.33 10.83
CA SER A 51 -1.66 -11.45 11.83
C SER A 51 -1.44 -10.01 11.35
N LYS A 52 -1.94 -9.65 10.15
CA LYS A 52 -1.71 -8.36 9.48
C LYS A 52 -0.22 -8.02 9.32
N MET A 53 0.59 -9.04 9.08
CA MET A 53 2.01 -8.96 8.80
C MET A 53 2.29 -9.32 7.33
N GLY A 54 3.48 -8.96 6.85
CA GLY A 54 3.99 -9.41 5.56
C GLY A 54 5.47 -9.75 5.66
N LEU A 55 5.81 -10.99 5.32
CA LEU A 55 7.19 -11.45 5.20
C LEU A 55 7.56 -11.52 3.71
N ARG A 56 8.61 -10.81 3.31
CA ARG A 56 9.16 -10.88 1.96
C ARG A 56 10.66 -11.11 1.96
N VAL A 57 11.15 -11.70 0.88
CA VAL A 57 12.55 -11.56 0.48
C VAL A 57 12.59 -10.69 -0.78
N ARG A 58 13.33 -9.59 -0.71
CA ARG A 58 13.61 -8.70 -1.82
C ARG A 58 14.93 -9.10 -2.46
N ASN A 59 14.95 -9.13 -3.78
CA ASN A 59 16.15 -9.19 -4.60
C ASN A 59 16.36 -7.83 -5.26
N HIS A 60 17.51 -7.21 -4.99
CA HIS A 60 17.98 -6.02 -5.66
C HIS A 60 19.43 -6.24 -6.10
N ASN A 61 19.66 -6.43 -7.40
CA ASN A 61 20.99 -6.67 -7.98
C ASN A 61 21.76 -7.81 -7.27
N GLN A 62 21.12 -8.97 -7.09
CA GLN A 62 21.66 -10.15 -6.39
C GLN A 62 21.98 -9.93 -4.90
N LYS A 63 21.57 -8.80 -4.33
CA LYS A 63 21.53 -8.60 -2.88
C LYS A 63 20.15 -8.96 -2.38
N TYR A 64 20.12 -9.79 -1.34
CA TYR A 64 18.89 -10.28 -0.75
C TYR A 64 18.67 -9.63 0.60
N GLU A 65 17.44 -9.22 0.85
CA GLU A 65 17.00 -8.67 2.13
C GLU A 65 15.66 -9.30 2.50
N MET A 66 15.57 -9.80 3.72
CA MET A 66 14.30 -10.23 4.27
C MET A 66 13.69 -9.10 5.08
N THR A 67 12.45 -8.78 4.77
CA THR A 67 11.67 -7.77 5.47
C THR A 67 10.48 -8.42 6.15
N LEU A 68 10.30 -8.18 7.44
CA LEU A 68 9.03 -8.40 8.12
C LEU A 68 8.39 -7.03 8.42
N LYS A 69 7.26 -6.75 7.77
CA LYS A 69 6.37 -5.65 8.15
C LYS A 69 5.30 -6.20 9.09
N ILE A 70 5.10 -5.58 10.26
CA ILE A 70 4.07 -6.00 11.20
C ILE A 70 2.86 -5.05 11.18
N LYS A 71 1.80 -5.45 11.88
CA LYS A 71 0.61 -4.60 12.04
C LYS A 71 1.03 -3.25 12.61
N GLY A 72 0.82 -2.21 11.82
CA GLY A 72 0.95 -0.84 12.25
C GLY A 72 -0.39 -0.17 12.52
N GLU A 73 -0.34 1.14 12.62
CA GLU A 73 -1.50 2.00 12.78
C GLU A 73 -1.72 2.83 11.52
N ILE A 74 -2.97 3.24 11.31
CA ILE A 74 -3.29 4.29 10.33
C ILE A 74 -3.61 5.52 11.15
N VAL A 75 -2.72 6.51 11.12
CA VAL A 75 -2.92 7.79 11.81
C VAL A 75 -3.21 8.83 10.73
N ASP A 76 -4.42 9.36 10.73
CA ASP A 76 -4.88 10.42 9.83
C ASP A 76 -4.78 10.14 8.32
N GLY A 77 -4.67 8.87 7.93
CA GLY A 77 -4.50 8.44 6.52
C GLY A 77 -3.05 8.10 6.15
N LEU A 78 -2.13 8.19 7.10
CA LEU A 78 -0.75 7.75 6.99
C LEU A 78 -0.62 6.35 7.59
N HIS A 79 0.06 5.45 6.88
CA HIS A 79 0.46 4.17 7.46
C HIS A 79 1.73 4.36 8.28
N ILE A 80 1.65 4.00 9.56
CA ILE A 80 2.82 3.91 10.44
C ILE A 80 3.02 2.44 10.75
N ARG A 81 4.01 1.80 10.13
CA ARG A 81 4.24 0.36 10.29
C ARG A 81 5.65 0.09 10.79
N PRO A 82 5.80 -0.69 11.88
CA PRO A 82 7.12 -1.18 12.26
C PRO A 82 7.62 -2.18 11.21
N GLU A 83 8.87 -1.97 10.80
CA GLU A 83 9.58 -2.78 9.83
C GLU A 83 10.91 -3.29 10.39
N TYR A 84 11.23 -4.53 10.01
CA TYR A 84 12.46 -5.23 10.38
C TYR A 84 13.15 -5.79 9.13
N ASN A 85 14.30 -5.22 8.81
CA ASN A 85 15.10 -5.54 7.63
C ASN A 85 16.35 -6.33 8.01
N LEU A 86 16.51 -7.52 7.43
CA LEU A 86 17.64 -8.41 7.68
C LEU A 86 18.32 -8.81 6.36
N PRO A 87 19.59 -8.44 6.14
CA PRO A 87 20.35 -8.92 4.98
C PRO A 87 20.48 -10.44 4.95
N LEU A 88 20.27 -11.02 3.77
CA LEU A 88 20.39 -12.45 3.51
C LEU A 88 21.53 -12.74 2.53
N ALA A 89 22.14 -13.92 2.68
CA ALA A 89 23.15 -14.42 1.74
C ALA A 89 22.54 -15.06 0.48
N SER A 90 21.25 -15.39 0.51
CA SER A 90 20.53 -16.04 -0.59
C SER A 90 19.04 -15.66 -0.57
N TYR A 91 18.29 -16.14 -1.55
CA TYR A 91 16.84 -15.88 -1.66
C TYR A 91 15.98 -16.60 -0.60
N GLN A 92 16.57 -17.55 0.15
CA GLN A 92 15.83 -18.38 1.09
C GLN A 92 15.51 -17.61 2.39
N PRO A 93 14.25 -17.52 2.82
CA PRO A 93 13.90 -16.80 4.04
C PRO A 93 14.45 -17.52 5.28
N ASP A 94 15.06 -16.78 6.20
CA ASP A 94 15.53 -17.27 7.49
C ASP A 94 14.74 -16.62 8.64
N PHE A 95 13.46 -16.98 8.73
CA PHE A 95 12.55 -16.39 9.71
C PHE A 95 12.97 -16.62 11.16
N LYS A 96 13.62 -17.77 11.45
CA LYS A 96 14.20 -18.06 12.77
C LYS A 96 15.23 -17.00 13.16
N ARG A 97 16.16 -16.68 12.26
CA ARG A 97 17.18 -15.66 12.49
C ARG A 97 16.59 -14.27 12.61
N LEU A 98 15.58 -13.90 11.82
CA LEU A 98 14.92 -12.59 11.96
C LEU A 98 14.22 -12.45 13.32
N ASN A 99 13.48 -13.48 13.74
CA ASN A 99 12.79 -13.46 15.03
C ASN A 99 13.76 -13.34 16.20
N SER A 100 14.89 -14.06 16.17
CA SER A 100 15.91 -13.99 17.23
C SER A 100 16.74 -12.71 17.19
N HIS A 101 17.15 -12.25 16.00
CA HIS A 101 17.96 -11.06 15.82
C HIS A 101 17.27 -9.78 16.34
N PHE A 102 15.96 -9.66 16.10
CA PHE A 102 15.17 -8.52 16.56
C PHE A 102 14.38 -8.77 17.84
N ASN A 103 14.52 -9.94 18.46
CA ASN A 103 13.82 -10.31 19.69
C ASN A 103 12.29 -10.14 19.61
N LEU A 104 11.67 -10.57 18.51
CA LEU A 104 10.25 -10.28 18.24
C LEU A 104 9.26 -11.12 19.07
N GLN A 105 9.75 -12.15 19.77
CA GLN A 105 8.93 -13.05 20.61
C GLN A 105 7.77 -13.71 19.86
N ILE A 106 7.88 -13.91 18.53
CA ILE A 106 6.86 -14.61 17.76
C ILE A 106 6.92 -16.11 18.15
N PRO A 107 5.83 -16.67 18.71
CA PRO A 107 5.82 -18.05 19.16
C PRO A 107 5.93 -19.00 17.97
N GLN A 108 6.46 -20.20 18.20
CA GLN A 108 6.53 -21.28 17.19
C GLN A 108 7.28 -20.87 15.90
N ALA A 109 8.19 -19.88 15.97
CA ALA A 109 8.95 -19.41 14.82
C ALA A 109 9.69 -20.52 14.07
N GLU A 110 10.09 -21.59 14.77
CA GLU A 110 10.69 -22.77 14.16
C GLU A 110 9.72 -23.55 13.26
N GLN A 111 8.51 -23.81 13.74
CA GLN A 111 7.47 -24.49 12.96
C GLN A 111 7.03 -23.62 11.78
N ILE A 112 6.83 -22.32 12.02
CA ILE A 112 6.48 -21.35 10.97
C ILE A 112 7.54 -21.37 9.87
N ALA A 113 8.83 -21.29 10.24
CA ALA A 113 9.93 -21.28 9.28
C ALA A 113 9.98 -22.54 8.40
N GLN A 114 9.63 -23.71 8.94
CA GLN A 114 9.62 -24.98 8.19
C GLN A 114 8.47 -25.08 7.18
N GLN A 115 7.41 -24.29 7.37
CA GLN A 115 6.21 -24.32 6.52
C GLN A 115 6.17 -23.16 5.51
N LEU A 116 7.16 -22.27 5.51
CA LEU A 116 7.19 -21.14 4.60
C LEU A 116 7.25 -21.59 3.15
N SER A 117 6.35 -21.04 2.35
CA SER A 117 6.33 -21.23 0.91
C SER A 117 6.11 -19.89 0.19
N PRO A 118 6.68 -19.70 -1.01
CA PRO A 118 6.34 -18.56 -1.85
C PRO A 118 4.84 -18.50 -2.09
N THR A 119 4.21 -17.36 -1.80
CA THR A 119 2.76 -17.16 -1.96
C THR A 119 2.44 -16.30 -3.18
N PHE A 120 3.18 -15.21 -3.37
CA PHE A 120 3.05 -14.29 -4.50
C PHE A 120 4.35 -13.50 -4.69
N SER A 121 4.51 -12.88 -5.86
CA SER A 121 5.61 -11.96 -6.14
C SER A 121 5.11 -10.56 -6.47
N THR A 122 5.99 -9.58 -6.27
CA THR A 122 5.81 -8.22 -6.77
C THR A 122 7.10 -7.78 -7.45
N ASP A 123 7.04 -7.57 -8.76
CA ASP A 123 8.16 -7.21 -9.61
C ASP A 123 7.88 -5.85 -10.23
N PHE A 124 8.68 -4.84 -9.92
CA PHE A 124 8.42 -3.47 -10.35
C PHE A 124 9.69 -2.63 -10.47
N THR A 125 9.60 -1.60 -11.32
CA THR A 125 10.56 -0.51 -11.38
C THR A 125 10.09 0.58 -10.42
N ARG A 126 10.99 1.03 -9.55
CA ARG A 126 10.78 2.13 -8.61
C ARG A 126 11.61 3.33 -9.03
N ARG A 127 10.97 4.40 -9.49
CA ARG A 127 11.59 5.73 -9.63
C ARG A 127 11.46 6.47 -8.31
N LYS A 128 12.56 6.97 -7.76
CA LYS A 128 12.60 7.68 -6.47
C LYS A 128 13.17 9.07 -6.59
N TRP A 129 12.56 10.00 -5.88
CA TRP A 129 13.07 11.35 -5.64
C TRP A 129 13.08 11.62 -4.15
N LEU A 130 14.23 11.99 -3.60
CA LEU A 130 14.32 12.56 -2.25
C LEU A 130 14.10 14.06 -2.37
N ILE A 131 12.94 14.54 -1.95
CA ILE A 131 12.53 15.94 -2.07
C ILE A 131 12.82 16.65 -0.75
N GLY A 132 13.56 17.76 -0.82
CA GLY A 132 13.75 18.67 0.29
C GLY A 132 12.63 19.71 0.32
N LEU A 133 11.86 19.76 1.39
CA LEU A 133 10.79 20.74 1.59
C LEU A 133 10.85 21.28 3.02
N ASN A 134 11.01 22.60 3.17
CA ASN A 134 11.26 23.25 4.45
C ASN A 134 12.44 22.61 5.20
N GLN A 135 12.19 22.01 6.37
CA GLN A 135 13.18 21.29 7.17
C GLN A 135 13.04 19.76 7.06
N SER A 136 12.23 19.30 6.11
CA SER A 136 11.92 17.88 5.92
C SER A 136 12.58 17.30 4.66
N GLN A 137 12.82 15.99 4.72
CA GLN A 137 13.20 15.17 3.58
C GLN A 137 12.13 14.11 3.35
N ILE A 138 11.52 14.11 2.17
CA ILE A 138 10.42 13.24 1.80
C ILE A 138 10.88 12.39 0.61
N GLU A 139 10.91 11.07 0.77
CA GLU A 139 11.10 10.18 -0.38
C GLU A 139 9.76 10.00 -1.09
N VAL A 140 9.74 10.34 -2.38
CA VAL A 140 8.63 10.02 -3.27
C VAL A 140 9.06 8.86 -4.15
N ALA A 141 8.34 7.74 -4.07
CA ALA A 141 8.57 6.55 -4.87
C ALA A 141 7.39 6.31 -5.83
N LEU A 142 7.67 6.28 -7.13
CA LEU A 142 6.73 5.88 -8.18
C LEU A 142 7.05 4.45 -8.60
N ASP A 143 6.13 3.54 -8.30
CA ASP A 143 6.25 2.13 -8.61
C ASP A 143 5.40 1.74 -9.81
N GLN A 144 6.02 1.06 -10.78
CA GLN A 144 5.35 0.50 -11.94
C GLN A 144 5.79 -0.95 -12.19
N GLY A 145 4.83 -1.86 -12.26
CA GLY A 145 5.14 -3.27 -12.42
C GLY A 145 3.93 -4.17 -12.22
N MET A 146 4.13 -5.32 -11.58
CA MET A 146 3.10 -6.36 -11.49
C MET A 146 3.17 -7.12 -10.17
N ILE A 147 1.99 -7.44 -9.64
CA ILE A 147 1.76 -8.44 -8.59
C ILE A 147 1.33 -9.73 -9.27
N LYS A 148 1.89 -10.88 -8.88
CA LYS A 148 1.52 -12.19 -9.42
C LYS A 148 1.35 -13.23 -8.34
N ASN A 149 0.28 -14.01 -8.40
CA ASN A 149 0.09 -15.21 -7.58
C ASN A 149 -0.42 -16.37 -8.44
N GLY A 150 -0.74 -17.52 -7.84
CA GLY A 150 -1.26 -18.68 -8.56
C GLY A 150 -2.66 -18.52 -9.18
N PHE A 151 -3.36 -17.42 -8.88
CA PHE A 151 -4.76 -17.16 -9.29
C PHE A 151 -4.88 -16.00 -10.28
N GLY A 152 -3.89 -15.12 -10.39
CA GLY A 152 -3.92 -14.00 -11.32
C GLY A 152 -2.78 -13.01 -11.15
N GLU A 153 -2.89 -11.91 -11.90
CA GLU A 153 -1.94 -10.80 -11.86
C GLU A 153 -2.66 -9.44 -11.82
N GLU A 154 -2.02 -8.45 -11.19
CA GLU A 154 -2.54 -7.09 -11.01
C GLU A 154 -1.41 -6.08 -11.21
N ALA A 155 -1.64 -5.06 -12.03
CA ALA A 155 -0.66 -4.02 -12.30
C ALA A 155 -0.36 -3.19 -11.05
N ILE A 156 0.92 -2.89 -10.84
CA ILE A 156 1.39 -1.89 -9.87
C ILE A 156 1.52 -0.57 -10.61
N CYS A 157 0.85 0.45 -10.12
CA CYS A 157 0.97 1.84 -10.58
C CYS A 157 0.58 2.76 -9.43
N GLU A 158 1.56 3.14 -8.62
CA GLU A 158 1.32 3.87 -7.36
C GLU A 158 2.48 4.80 -6.99
N LEU A 159 2.15 5.89 -6.30
CA LEU A 159 3.06 6.77 -5.60
C LEU A 159 3.02 6.47 -4.11
N GLU A 160 4.19 6.34 -3.51
CA GLU A 160 4.39 6.31 -2.06
C GLU A 160 5.17 7.55 -1.64
N LEU A 161 4.70 8.25 -0.61
CA LEU A 161 5.40 9.37 0.01
C LEU A 161 5.82 8.96 1.42
N GLU A 162 7.12 8.89 1.68
CA GLU A 162 7.69 8.48 2.95
C GLU A 162 8.43 9.64 3.63
N LEU A 163 8.14 9.89 4.91
CA LEU A 163 8.89 10.88 5.70
C LEU A 163 10.23 10.29 6.15
N LYS A 164 11.36 10.75 5.59
CA LYS A 164 12.69 10.32 6.05
C LYS A 164 13.16 11.13 7.26
N SER A 165 12.84 12.42 7.29
CA SER A 165 13.06 13.30 8.43
C SER A 165 12.17 14.55 8.36
N GLY A 166 11.87 15.16 9.50
CA GLY A 166 11.10 16.40 9.59
C GLY A 166 9.66 16.19 10.07
N SER A 167 8.68 16.84 9.43
CA SER A 167 7.28 16.91 9.89
C SER A 167 6.27 16.37 8.86
N LEU A 168 5.20 15.74 9.36
CA LEU A 168 4.03 15.34 8.57
C LEU A 168 3.34 16.52 7.88
N THR A 169 3.44 17.71 8.46
CA THR A 169 2.91 18.94 7.84
C THR A 169 3.56 19.21 6.48
N ASP A 170 4.84 18.86 6.30
CA ASP A 170 5.54 19.05 5.03
C ASP A 170 5.13 17.99 3.99
N ILE A 171 4.78 16.76 4.41
CA ILE A 171 4.15 15.79 3.50
C ILE A 171 2.84 16.34 2.96
N LEU A 172 1.99 16.89 3.83
CA LEU A 172 0.75 17.54 3.38
C LEU A 172 1.00 18.72 2.45
N ALA A 173 1.98 19.56 2.77
CA ALA A 173 2.35 20.68 1.93
C ALA A 173 2.81 20.23 0.54
N LEU A 174 3.55 19.11 0.45
CA LEU A 174 3.92 18.50 -0.83
C LEU A 174 2.70 17.93 -1.56
N LEU A 175 1.83 17.18 -0.88
CA LEU A 175 0.60 16.60 -1.45
C LEU A 175 -0.32 17.66 -2.06
N LYS A 176 -0.39 18.85 -1.45
CA LYS A 176 -1.15 19.99 -1.98
C LYS A 176 -0.64 20.51 -3.30
N GLN A 177 0.66 20.36 -3.56
CA GLN A 177 1.33 20.86 -4.76
C GLN A 177 1.30 19.86 -5.92
N ILE A 178 1.08 18.56 -5.62
CA ILE A 178 1.01 17.51 -6.66
C ILE A 178 -0.13 17.84 -7.65
N PRO A 179 0.15 17.81 -8.97
CA PRO A 179 -0.87 17.99 -10.00
C PRO A 179 -2.01 16.98 -9.85
N ARG A 180 -3.24 17.48 -9.87
CA ARG A 180 -4.45 16.67 -9.64
C ARG A 180 -5.15 16.38 -10.97
N GLN A 181 -5.33 15.10 -11.26
CA GLN A 181 -5.96 14.58 -12.47
C GLN A 181 -6.97 13.49 -12.10
N ASP A 182 -7.90 13.19 -13.00
CA ASP A 182 -8.66 11.95 -12.92
C ASP A 182 -7.71 10.74 -13.01
N GLY A 183 -8.08 9.62 -12.40
CA GLY A 183 -7.23 8.45 -12.30
C GLY A 183 -6.23 8.50 -11.16
N MET A 184 -6.46 9.30 -10.12
CA MET A 184 -5.67 9.34 -8.88
C MET A 184 -6.58 9.05 -7.69
N TRP A 185 -6.18 8.18 -6.75
CA TRP A 185 -6.96 7.92 -5.54
C TRP A 185 -6.09 7.41 -4.39
N PHE A 186 -6.48 7.68 -3.15
CA PHE A 186 -5.87 7.05 -1.98
C PHE A 186 -6.38 5.62 -1.80
N SER A 187 -5.50 4.71 -1.38
CA SER A 187 -5.86 3.32 -1.09
C SER A 187 -5.16 2.81 0.16
N ASN A 188 -5.88 2.01 0.95
CA ASN A 188 -5.33 1.36 2.13
C ASN A 188 -4.79 -0.06 1.82
N LEU A 189 -4.99 -0.55 0.60
CA LEU A 189 -4.49 -1.85 0.17
C LEU A 189 -2.99 -1.80 -0.13
N SER A 190 -2.20 -2.37 0.79
CA SER A 190 -0.79 -2.63 0.53
C SER A 190 -0.61 -3.63 -0.63
N LYS A 191 0.55 -3.58 -1.29
CA LYS A 191 0.95 -4.58 -2.30
C LYS A 191 0.83 -6.02 -1.75
N ALA A 192 1.13 -6.21 -0.47
CA ALA A 192 0.98 -7.50 0.19
C ALA A 192 -0.49 -7.97 0.24
N GLN A 193 -1.42 -7.09 0.66
CA GLN A 193 -2.85 -7.41 0.68
C GLN A 193 -3.37 -7.73 -0.72
N ARG A 194 -2.99 -6.93 -1.73
CA ARG A 194 -3.34 -7.19 -3.13
C ARG A 194 -2.79 -8.53 -3.62
N GLY A 195 -1.57 -8.90 -3.24
CA GLY A 195 -0.99 -10.22 -3.55
C GLY A 195 -1.81 -11.41 -3.04
N TYR A 196 -2.45 -11.28 -1.87
CA TYR A 196 -3.36 -12.32 -1.35
C TYR A 196 -4.76 -12.31 -1.98
N LEU A 197 -5.14 -11.25 -2.71
CA LEU A 197 -6.50 -11.01 -3.21
C LEU A 197 -6.61 -11.11 -4.74
N VAL A 198 -5.52 -10.82 -5.47
CA VAL A 198 -5.52 -10.87 -6.93
C VAL A 198 -5.94 -12.25 -7.43
N GLY A 199 -6.86 -12.27 -8.41
CA GLY A 199 -7.48 -13.49 -8.93
C GLY A 199 -8.45 -14.19 -7.96
N GLN A 200 -8.72 -13.64 -6.78
CA GLN A 200 -9.52 -14.26 -5.72
C GLN A 200 -10.70 -13.37 -5.27
N ALA A 201 -11.57 -12.99 -6.21
CA ALA A 201 -12.72 -12.11 -5.95
C ALA A 201 -13.62 -12.61 -4.80
N VAL A 202 -13.86 -13.92 -4.71
CA VAL A 202 -14.65 -14.53 -3.62
C VAL A 202 -14.01 -14.28 -2.25
N LYS A 203 -12.69 -14.42 -2.14
CA LYS A 203 -11.95 -14.15 -0.89
C LYS A 203 -12.04 -12.67 -0.53
N PHE A 204 -11.95 -11.77 -1.52
CA PHE A 204 -12.09 -10.34 -1.27
C PHE A 204 -13.51 -10.00 -0.79
N LYS A 205 -14.55 -10.54 -1.43
CA LYS A 205 -15.95 -10.38 -0.99
C LYS A 205 -16.14 -10.85 0.45
N GLN A 206 -15.59 -12.00 0.84
CA GLN A 206 -15.66 -12.49 2.22
C GLN A 206 -15.01 -11.53 3.23
N GLN A 207 -13.88 -10.90 2.87
CA GLN A 207 -13.27 -9.87 3.71
C GLN A 207 -14.16 -8.63 3.84
N ILE A 208 -14.80 -8.22 2.75
CA ILE A 208 -15.74 -7.08 2.75
C ILE A 208 -16.99 -7.39 3.57
N SER A 209 -17.59 -8.57 3.44
CA SER A 209 -18.74 -8.96 4.26
C SER A 209 -18.41 -8.89 5.76
N LYS A 210 -17.26 -9.44 6.16
CA LYS A 210 -16.79 -9.33 7.55
C LYS A 210 -16.53 -7.88 7.99
N ALA A 211 -16.01 -7.05 7.09
CA ALA A 211 -15.77 -5.64 7.37
C ALA A 211 -17.08 -4.87 7.59
N ILE A 212 -18.11 -5.14 6.79
CA ILE A 212 -19.45 -4.56 6.93
C ILE A 212 -20.05 -4.91 8.31
N GLU A 213 -19.81 -6.12 8.81
CA GLU A 213 -20.30 -6.56 10.12
C GLU A 213 -19.51 -5.99 11.31
N SER A 214 -18.22 -5.69 11.13
CA SER A 214 -17.29 -5.41 12.24
C SER A 214 -16.73 -4.00 12.28
N SER A 215 -16.94 -3.21 11.24
CA SER A 215 -16.38 -1.86 11.07
C SER A 215 -17.46 -0.87 10.64
N SER A 216 -17.17 0.42 10.77
CA SER A 216 -18.08 1.48 10.34
C SER A 216 -17.30 2.76 9.99
N GLY A 217 -18.01 3.77 9.49
CA GLY A 217 -17.43 5.09 9.19
C GLY A 217 -16.40 5.05 8.06
N GLU A 218 -15.40 5.92 8.15
CA GLU A 218 -14.40 6.14 7.08
C GLU A 218 -13.57 4.90 6.76
N ALA A 219 -13.24 4.08 7.77
CA ALA A 219 -12.44 2.88 7.56
C ALA A 219 -13.17 1.87 6.67
N LEU A 220 -14.46 1.64 6.94
CA LEU A 220 -15.30 0.78 6.11
C LEU A 220 -15.51 1.40 4.72
N LEU A 221 -15.79 2.71 4.67
CA LEU A 221 -15.99 3.42 3.40
C LEU A 221 -14.80 3.26 2.45
N GLN A 222 -13.57 3.36 2.97
CA GLN A 222 -12.36 3.15 2.18
C GLN A 222 -12.20 1.69 1.73
N GLN A 223 -12.53 0.70 2.57
CA GLN A 223 -12.49 -0.71 2.18
C GLN A 223 -13.48 -1.03 1.06
N LEU A 224 -14.70 -0.49 1.13
CA LEU A 224 -15.70 -0.62 0.08
C LEU A 224 -15.25 0.07 -1.20
N ALA A 225 -14.67 1.27 -1.10
CA ALA A 225 -14.13 1.99 -2.25
C ALA A 225 -13.00 1.20 -2.95
N ASP A 226 -12.08 0.62 -2.17
CA ASP A 226 -11.00 -0.23 -2.70
C ASP A 226 -11.58 -1.48 -3.40
N TYR A 227 -12.59 -2.14 -2.80
CA TYR A 227 -13.27 -3.27 -3.41
C TYR A 227 -13.96 -2.91 -4.73
N ILE A 228 -14.72 -1.80 -4.76
CA ILE A 228 -15.45 -1.35 -5.96
C ILE A 228 -14.48 -1.11 -7.12
N ARG A 229 -13.29 -0.54 -6.87
CA ARG A 229 -12.28 -0.31 -7.90
C ARG A 229 -11.70 -1.60 -8.47
N THR A 230 -11.52 -2.63 -7.64
CA THR A 230 -10.81 -3.86 -8.01
C THR A 230 -11.69 -4.91 -8.69
N VAL A 231 -12.94 -5.09 -8.25
CA VAL A 231 -13.80 -6.17 -8.75
C VAL A 231 -14.75 -5.72 -9.87
N GLU A 232 -15.31 -6.67 -10.61
CA GLU A 232 -16.11 -6.38 -11.80
C GLU A 232 -17.49 -5.79 -11.49
N GLN A 233 -18.23 -6.38 -10.54
CA GLN A 233 -19.56 -5.89 -10.13
C GLN A 233 -20.03 -6.54 -8.82
N ASP A 234 -20.70 -5.76 -7.96
CA ASP A 234 -21.35 -6.25 -6.75
C ASP A 234 -22.40 -5.25 -6.24
N LEU A 235 -23.67 -5.39 -6.64
CA LEU A 235 -24.69 -4.37 -6.35
C LEU A 235 -24.96 -4.17 -4.85
N GLU A 236 -24.88 -5.23 -4.05
CA GLU A 236 -25.05 -5.13 -2.59
C GLU A 236 -23.98 -4.24 -1.95
N VAL A 237 -22.73 -4.37 -2.42
CA VAL A 237 -21.63 -3.52 -1.93
C VAL A 237 -21.78 -2.09 -2.42
N LEU A 238 -22.29 -1.87 -3.64
CA LEU A 238 -22.57 -0.52 -4.12
C LEU A 238 -23.64 0.18 -3.28
N ASP A 239 -24.71 -0.52 -2.94
CA ASP A 239 -25.78 0.01 -2.10
C ASP A 239 -25.26 0.36 -0.70
N CYS A 240 -24.45 -0.52 -0.11
CA CYS A 240 -23.79 -0.26 1.16
C CYS A 240 -22.88 0.97 1.10
N PHE A 241 -22.08 1.09 0.03
CA PHE A 241 -21.22 2.25 -0.19
C PHE A 241 -22.04 3.54 -0.33
N ASN A 242 -23.08 3.54 -1.16
CA ASN A 242 -23.98 4.69 -1.36
C ASN A 242 -24.59 5.15 -0.03
N GLN A 243 -25.10 4.22 0.77
CA GLN A 243 -25.70 4.51 2.07
C GLN A 243 -24.69 5.16 3.03
N LEU A 244 -23.47 4.61 3.12
CA LEU A 244 -22.42 5.13 4.00
C LEU A 244 -21.85 6.46 3.53
N ALA A 245 -21.71 6.64 2.22
CA ALA A 245 -21.19 7.86 1.61
C ALA A 245 -22.22 8.99 1.54
N GLY A 246 -23.52 8.69 1.70
CA GLY A 246 -24.58 9.65 1.41
C GLY A 246 -24.70 9.99 -0.08
N LEU A 247 -24.44 9.02 -0.95
CA LEU A 247 -24.42 9.16 -2.40
C LEU A 247 -25.54 8.33 -3.06
N GLN A 248 -25.78 8.59 -4.35
CA GLN A 248 -26.73 7.86 -5.19
C GLN A 248 -26.11 7.52 -6.54
N LEU A 249 -25.03 6.72 -6.51
CA LEU A 249 -24.39 6.22 -7.72
C LEU A 249 -25.26 5.07 -8.29
N ASN A 250 -25.74 5.23 -9.52
CA ASN A 250 -26.77 4.38 -10.13
C ASN A 250 -26.19 3.16 -10.87
N SER A 251 -24.87 3.15 -11.11
CA SER A 251 -24.20 2.05 -11.77
C SER A 251 -22.80 1.80 -11.24
N TRP A 252 -22.29 0.59 -11.45
CA TRP A 252 -20.93 0.23 -11.08
C TRP A 252 -19.88 1.05 -11.85
N THR A 253 -20.15 1.34 -13.12
CA THR A 253 -19.30 2.19 -13.95
C THR A 253 -19.23 3.61 -13.41
N GLU A 254 -20.37 4.19 -13.05
CA GLU A 254 -20.44 5.51 -12.41
C GLU A 254 -19.68 5.53 -11.09
N ALA A 255 -19.82 4.47 -10.28
CA ALA A 255 -19.08 4.35 -9.03
C ALA A 255 -17.55 4.29 -9.26
N LYS A 256 -17.07 3.50 -10.22
CA LYS A 256 -15.64 3.47 -10.58
C LYS A 256 -15.15 4.83 -11.10
N GLN A 257 -15.94 5.51 -11.93
CA GLN A 257 -15.60 6.84 -12.43
C GLN A 257 -15.50 7.85 -11.27
N TYR A 258 -16.49 7.88 -10.38
CA TYR A 258 -16.47 8.74 -9.20
C TYR A 258 -15.27 8.43 -8.30
N LEU A 259 -15.04 7.17 -7.95
CA LEU A 259 -13.97 6.74 -7.05
C LEU A 259 -12.55 6.90 -7.61
N THR A 260 -12.42 7.20 -8.90
CA THR A 260 -11.16 7.54 -9.57
C THR A 260 -11.15 8.98 -10.07
N SER A 261 -12.17 9.79 -9.74
CA SER A 261 -12.23 11.19 -10.16
C SER A 261 -11.31 12.08 -9.34
N LYS A 262 -10.89 13.18 -9.96
CA LYS A 262 -10.19 14.28 -9.28
C LYS A 262 -11.00 14.79 -8.08
N ALA A 263 -12.32 14.93 -8.22
CA ALA A 263 -13.19 15.42 -7.15
C ALA A 263 -13.13 14.52 -5.91
N TYR A 264 -13.19 13.20 -6.09
CA TYR A 264 -13.06 12.24 -4.99
C TYR A 264 -11.67 12.28 -4.37
N PHE A 265 -10.61 12.40 -5.17
CA PHE A 265 -9.25 12.58 -4.67
C PHE A 265 -9.12 13.84 -3.78
N GLU A 266 -9.65 14.97 -4.25
CA GLU A 266 -9.62 16.25 -3.53
C GLU A 266 -10.41 16.21 -2.23
N GLU A 267 -11.58 15.57 -2.22
CA GLU A 267 -12.38 15.38 -1.01
C GLU A 267 -11.61 14.58 0.05
N ASN A 268 -10.95 13.49 -0.35
CA ASN A 268 -10.18 12.67 0.57
C ASN A 268 -8.92 13.39 1.07
N LEU A 269 -8.26 14.17 0.22
CA LEU A 269 -7.13 15.01 0.64
C LEU A 269 -7.57 16.03 1.69
N ALA A 270 -8.71 16.70 1.50
CA ALA A 270 -9.26 17.63 2.48
C ALA A 270 -9.57 16.95 3.83
N LYS A 271 -10.06 15.70 3.83
CA LYS A 271 -10.27 14.91 5.06
C LYS A 271 -8.95 14.60 5.77
N ILE A 272 -7.91 14.20 5.03
CA ILE A 272 -6.57 13.97 5.57
C ILE A 272 -6.04 15.25 6.25
N GLU A 273 -6.20 16.41 5.59
CA GLU A 273 -5.80 17.71 6.15
C GLU A 273 -6.52 18.06 7.45
N GLN A 274 -7.85 17.89 7.49
CA GLN A 274 -8.64 18.19 8.69
C GLN A 274 -8.27 17.31 9.88
N ARG A 275 -7.82 16.08 9.63
CA ARG A 275 -7.38 15.15 10.69
C ARG A 275 -6.02 15.57 11.24
N LEU A 276 -5.05 15.83 10.36
CA LEU A 276 -3.72 16.28 10.76
C LEU A 276 -3.68 17.67 11.39
N ALA A 277 -4.67 18.54 11.13
CA ALA A 277 -4.78 19.85 11.78
C ALA A 277 -5.34 19.81 13.22
N LYS A 278 -5.90 18.67 13.66
CA LYS A 278 -6.46 18.49 15.01
C LYS A 278 -5.45 17.91 16.01
N ASN A 279 -4.28 17.51 15.53
CA ASN A 279 -3.18 16.91 16.28
C ASN A 279 -1.98 17.88 16.34
#